data_AF-A0A9P6XWI4-F1
#
_entry.id   AF-A0A9P6XWI4-F1
#
_cell.length_a   1.000
_cell.length_b   1.000
_cell.length_c   1.000
_cell.angle_alpha   90.00
_cell.angle_beta   90.00
_cell.angle_gamma   90.00
#
_symmetry.space_group_name_H-M   'P 1'
#
loop_
_entity.id
_entity.type
_entity.pdbx_description
1 polymer ?
#
loop_
_entity_poly.entity_id
_entity_poly.type
_entity_poly.pdbx_seq_one_letter_code
_entity_poly.pdbx_strand_id
1 'polypeptide(L)'
;MSEITGFTTDATAALPLYVLDREQFAAWKDGQPAATQAGLAAQGFTAGAFSTALLPGADGLAGAVIGAAWGSWPANCRPPNRR
;
A
#
# COMPACT_ATOMS: atom_id res chain seq x y z
N MET A 1 -15.00 25.74 6.59
CA MET A 1 -13.77 25.17 6.04
C MET A 1 -13.89 25.30 4.53
N SER A 2 -13.15 26.22 3.92
CA SER A 2 -13.25 26.45 2.48
C SER A 2 -12.75 25.23 1.72
N GLU A 3 -13.48 24.83 0.70
CA GLU A 3 -13.05 23.80 -0.24
C GLU A 3 -11.75 24.23 -0.92
N ILE A 4 -10.75 23.35 -0.93
CA ILE A 4 -9.52 23.57 -1.70
C ILE A 4 -9.81 23.07 -3.12
N THR A 5 -9.80 23.96 -4.09
CA THR A 5 -10.01 23.62 -5.50
C THR A 5 -9.02 22.54 -5.93
N GLY A 6 -9.53 21.42 -6.45
CA GLY A 6 -8.74 20.25 -6.87
C GLY A 6 -8.76 19.06 -5.90
N PHE A 7 -9.41 19.18 -4.74
CA PHE A 7 -9.70 18.07 -3.84
C PHE A 7 -11.21 17.80 -3.82
N THR A 8 -11.59 16.52 -3.81
CA THR A 8 -12.98 16.11 -3.62
C THR A 8 -13.09 15.32 -2.32
N THR A 9 -14.21 15.48 -1.62
CA THR A 9 -14.60 14.61 -0.50
C THR A 9 -15.32 13.35 -0.97
N ASP A 10 -15.71 13.28 -2.24
CA ASP A 10 -16.28 12.08 -2.83
C ASP A 10 -15.21 10.98 -2.94
N ALA A 11 -15.42 9.91 -2.17
CA ALA A 11 -14.57 8.73 -2.17
C ALA A 11 -15.30 7.49 -2.73
N THR A 12 -16.46 7.70 -3.38
CA THR A 12 -17.37 6.62 -3.76
C THR A 12 -16.73 5.61 -4.72
N ALA A 13 -15.80 6.08 -5.58
CA ALA A 13 -15.03 5.24 -6.51
C ALA A 13 -13.53 5.19 -6.18
N ALA A 14 -13.13 5.55 -4.95
CA ALA A 14 -11.72 5.55 -4.57
C ALA A 14 -11.20 4.12 -4.43
N LEU A 15 -10.12 3.80 -5.16
CA LEU A 15 -9.43 2.52 -5.02
C LEU A 15 -8.48 2.55 -3.82
N PRO A 16 -8.35 1.43 -3.07
CA PRO A 16 -7.45 1.34 -1.93
C PRO A 16 -5.98 1.44 -2.35
N LEU A 17 -5.23 2.24 -1.59
CA LEU A 17 -3.77 2.36 -1.69
C LEU A 17 -3.13 1.94 -0.37
N TYR A 18 -2.41 0.82 -0.38
CA TYR A 18 -1.71 0.29 0.79
C TYR A 18 -0.26 0.76 0.81
N VAL A 19 0.20 1.36 1.91
CA VAL A 19 1.60 1.79 2.08
C VAL A 19 2.22 0.95 3.18
N LEU A 20 3.06 -0.01 2.81
CA LEU A 20 3.57 -1.05 3.69
C LEU A 20 5.10 -1.11 3.62
N ASP A 21 5.76 -1.33 4.74
CA ASP A 21 7.16 -1.79 4.73
C ASP A 21 7.25 -3.32 4.53
N ARG A 22 8.46 -3.87 4.51
CA ARG A 22 8.68 -5.32 4.31
C ARG A 22 8.02 -6.20 5.37
N GLU A 23 8.03 -5.78 6.63
CA GLU A 23 7.48 -6.58 7.73
C GLU A 23 5.96 -6.56 7.68
N GLN A 24 5.38 -5.36 7.50
CA GLN A 24 3.94 -5.18 7.37
C GLN A 24 3.40 -5.86 6.10
N PHE A 25 4.16 -5.84 5.01
CA PHE A 25 3.79 -6.54 3.78
C PHE A 25 3.68 -8.04 3.97
N ALA A 26 4.61 -8.66 4.71
CA ALA A 26 4.56 -10.10 4.98
C ALA A 26 3.28 -10.46 5.75
N ALA A 27 2.97 -9.72 6.81
CA ALA A 27 1.76 -9.93 7.61
C ALA A 27 0.47 -9.63 6.83
N TRP A 28 0.44 -8.53 6.08
CA TRP A 28 -0.72 -8.15 5.27
C TRP A 28 -1.00 -9.13 4.14
N LYS A 29 0.04 -9.59 3.44
CA LYS A 29 -0.07 -10.52 2.31
C LYS A 29 -0.70 -11.84 2.73
N ASP A 30 -0.42 -12.31 3.94
CA ASP A 30 -0.99 -13.57 4.46
C ASP A 30 -2.51 -13.54 4.60
N GLY A 31 -3.08 -12.35 4.88
CA GLY A 31 -4.53 -12.13 4.93
C GLY A 31 -5.20 -11.88 3.57
N GLN A 32 -4.44 -11.82 2.47
CA GLN A 32 -5.00 -11.51 1.15
C GLN A 32 -5.56 -12.75 0.43
N PRO A 33 -6.57 -12.58 -0.45
CA PRO A 33 -7.04 -13.65 -1.33
C PRO A 33 -5.92 -14.26 -2.18
N ALA A 34 -6.05 -15.54 -2.53
CA ALA A 34 -5.03 -16.26 -3.31
C ALA A 34 -4.71 -15.58 -4.65
N ALA A 35 -5.70 -15.00 -5.32
CA ALA A 35 -5.51 -14.26 -6.57
C ALA A 35 -4.60 -13.03 -6.38
N THR A 36 -4.78 -12.30 -5.28
CA THR A 36 -3.96 -11.14 -4.92
C THR A 36 -2.53 -11.57 -4.60
N GLN A 37 -2.36 -12.64 -3.83
CA GLN A 37 -1.04 -13.18 -3.52
C GLN A 37 -0.29 -13.64 -4.77
N ALA A 38 -0.97 -14.36 -5.68
CA ALA A 38 -0.41 -14.81 -6.95
C ALA A 38 -0.05 -13.63 -7.87
N GLY A 39 -0.90 -12.61 -7.94
CA GLY A 39 -0.65 -11.39 -8.72
C GLY A 39 0.58 -10.61 -8.23
N LEU A 40 0.77 -10.53 -6.91
CA LEU A 40 1.96 -9.90 -6.31
C LEU A 40 3.23 -10.72 -6.56
N ALA A 41 3.13 -12.05 -6.47
CA ALA A 41 4.23 -12.96 -6.75
C ALA A 41 4.67 -12.91 -8.22
N ALA A 42 3.71 -12.88 -9.15
CA ALA A 42 3.98 -12.74 -10.59
C ALA A 42 4.69 -11.43 -10.94
N GLN A 43 4.43 -10.37 -10.18
CA GLN A 43 5.12 -9.07 -10.30
C GLN A 43 6.47 -9.03 -9.56
N GLY A 44 6.82 -10.08 -8.80
CA GLY A 44 8.04 -10.11 -7.99
C GLY A 44 8.07 -9.06 -6.87
N PHE A 45 6.90 -8.58 -6.41
CA PHE A 45 6.82 -7.49 -5.45
C PHE A 45 7.22 -7.95 -4.04
N THR A 46 8.15 -7.20 -3.42
CA THR A 46 8.70 -7.52 -2.09
C THR A 46 8.61 -6.36 -1.10
N ALA A 47 7.80 -5.34 -1.38
CA ALA A 47 7.70 -4.11 -0.58
C ALA A 47 9.06 -3.44 -0.31
N GLY A 48 9.91 -3.38 -1.35
CA GLY A 48 11.13 -2.56 -1.32
C GLY A 48 10.80 -1.07 -1.19
N ALA A 49 11.68 -0.30 -0.56
CA ALA A 49 11.53 1.15 -0.49
C ALA A 49 11.28 1.76 -1.88
N PHE A 50 10.27 2.64 -1.97
CA PHE A 50 9.88 3.35 -3.20
C PHE A 50 9.43 2.43 -4.36
N SER A 51 9.06 1.17 -4.07
CA SER A 51 8.47 0.27 -5.06
C SER A 51 6.95 0.33 -5.04
N THR A 52 6.31 -0.02 -6.16
CA THR A 52 4.85 -0.07 -6.28
C THR A 52 4.42 -1.29 -7.06
N ALA A 53 3.29 -1.91 -6.68
CA ALA A 53 2.64 -2.97 -7.44
C ALA A 53 1.13 -2.73 -7.55
N LEU A 54 0.55 -3.17 -8.66
CA LEU A 54 -0.87 -3.03 -8.95
C LEU A 54 -1.61 -4.30 -8.53
N LEU A 55 -2.78 -4.14 -7.92
CA LEU A 55 -3.62 -5.25 -7.51
C LEU A 55 -4.68 -5.49 -8.58
N PRO A 56 -4.65 -6.63 -9.29
CA PRO A 56 -5.69 -6.96 -10.25
C PRO A 56 -7.01 -7.24 -9.54
N GLY A 57 -8.10 -6.73 -10.10
CA GLY A 57 -9.49 -6.95 -9.71
C GLY A 57 -10.30 -7.53 -10.86
N ALA A 58 -11.55 -7.93 -10.57
CA ALA A 58 -12.45 -8.54 -11.56
C ALA A 58 -12.66 -7.66 -12.80
N ASP A 59 -12.77 -6.34 -12.61
CA ASP A 59 -13.01 -5.35 -13.67
C ASP A 59 -11.75 -4.56 -14.08
N GLY A 60 -10.55 -5.01 -13.67
CA GLY A 60 -9.29 -4.33 -13.97
C GLY A 60 -8.43 -4.10 -12.73
N LEU A 61 -8.37 -2.85 -12.23
CA LEU A 61 -7.60 -2.50 -11.04
C LEU A 61 -8.47 -2.53 -9.78
N ALA A 62 -8.07 -3.33 -8.80
CA ALA A 62 -8.67 -3.34 -7.47
C ALA A 62 -7.95 -2.40 -6.48
N GLY A 63 -6.77 -1.90 -6.83
CA GLY A 63 -5.97 -1.03 -5.96
C GLY A 63 -4.47 -1.11 -6.23
N ALA A 64 -3.68 -0.58 -5.31
CA ALA A 64 -2.22 -0.61 -5.40
C ALA A 64 -1.56 -0.77 -4.02
N VAL A 65 -0.33 -1.26 -4.02
CA VAL A 65 0.53 -1.34 -2.84
C VAL A 65 1.86 -0.65 -3.12
N ILE A 66 2.33 0.16 -2.16
CA ILE A 66 3.61 0.87 -2.21
C ILE A 66 4.49 0.36 -1.06
N GLY A 67 5.74 0.07 -1.38
CA GLY A 67 6.78 -0.23 -0.42
C GLY A 67 7.35 1.05 0.21
N ALA A 68 7.15 1.22 1.51
CA ALA A 68 7.63 2.37 2.26
C ALA A 68 9.06 2.16 2.78
N ALA A 69 9.88 3.20 2.71
CA ALA A 69 11.21 3.25 3.34
C ALA A 69 11.15 3.59 4.85
N TRP A 70 9.96 3.65 5.44
CA TRP A 70 9.75 4.20 6.78
C TRP A 70 10.38 3.36 7.91
N GLY A 71 10.80 2.12 7.63
CA GLY A 71 11.50 1.23 8.55
C GLY A 71 13.03 1.39 8.53
N SER A 72 13.61 2.08 7.55
CA SER A 72 15.05 2.32 7.47
C SER A 72 15.51 3.59 8.20
N TRP A 73 14.58 4.32 8.80
CA TRP A 73 14.91 5.50 9.60
C TRP A 73 15.65 5.06 10.86
N PRO A 74 16.75 5.74 11.22
CA PRO A 74 17.45 5.44 12.47
C PRO A 74 16.49 5.61 13.65
N ALA A 75 16.67 4.82 14.70
CA ALA A 75 15.71 4.71 15.81
C ALA A 75 15.38 6.06 16.47
N ASN A 76 16.30 7.02 16.42
CA ASN A 76 16.14 8.39 16.91
C ASN A 76 15.20 9.27 16.07
N CYS A 77 14.92 8.88 14.83
CA CYS A 77 14.02 9.61 13.93
C CYS A 77 12.64 8.93 13.80
N ARG A 78 12.39 7.79 14.46
CA ARG A 78 11.10 7.09 14.38
C ARG A 78 10.05 7.86 15.22
N PRO A 79 8.91 8.28 14.63
CA PRO A 79 7.89 9.01 15.38
C PRO A 79 7.28 8.12 16.48
N PRO A 80 6.95 8.70 17.65
CA PRO A 80 6.61 7.95 18.87
C PRO A 80 5.26 7.23 18.83
N ASN A 81 4.44 7.42 17.80
CA ASN A 81 3.07 6.90 17.70
C ASN A 81 2.93 5.63 16.84
N ARG A 82 4.02 4.89 16.56
CA ARG A 82 3.94 3.57 15.90
C ARG A 82 3.81 2.45 16.94
N ARG A 83 2.58 2.04 17.23
CA ARG A 83 2.29 0.72 17.81
C ARG A 83 1.95 -0.26 16.69
#